data_AF-A0A1G3A8T4-F1
#
_entry.id   AF-A0A1G3A8T4-F1
#
_cell.length_a   1.000
_cell.length_b   1.000
_cell.length_c   1.000
_cell.angle_alpha   90.00
_cell.angle_beta   90.00
_cell.angle_gamma   90.00
#
_symmetry.space_group_name_H-M   'P 1'
#
loop_
_entity.id
_entity.type
_entity.pdbx_description
1 polymer ?
#
loop_
_entity_poly.entity_id
_entity_poly.type
_entity_poly.pdbx_seq_one_letter_code
_entity_poly.pdbx_strand_id
1 'polypeptide(L)'
;MKDWMMCWKLVAFLGLALACGHAAGQSLAPEAASTGTTDAEAAIQWQGGWISMPASCLRGDFHSLEEPGPGTAIPLVFDRGYRPFTPPGGPDELTVENTSETFPDNAPDQLARFWIEGLEGEAVRRFLLSEKSIDVPAEPDTVKVTLDDRNWPTSAVWPGMEKPLFLEGTGDFLSVAIRGFAARWAYGDIFRLADPVERDRRRSESLEEVPAVARQPSRVERNPYTTVYTQALEHPRLAWITRRLELWNRQPRARLTVRFNRRESEMPEIFFLSSTLPCRETLPQTRTTAG
;
A
#
# COMPACT_ATOMS: atom_id res chain seq x y z
N MET A 1 -31.50 -5.72 -10.00
CA MET A 1 -30.12 -6.15 -10.31
C MET A 1 -29.74 -5.78 -11.74
N LYS A 2 -29.84 -4.48 -12.07
CA LYS A 2 -29.44 -3.88 -13.35
C LYS A 2 -28.96 -2.50 -12.94
N ASP A 3 -27.65 -2.34 -12.71
CA ASP A 3 -26.97 -1.02 -12.59
C ASP A 3 -25.44 -1.12 -12.37
N TRP A 4 -24.80 -2.25 -12.68
CA TRP A 4 -23.33 -2.39 -12.59
C TRP A 4 -22.59 -2.23 -13.93
N MET A 5 -23.30 -2.01 -15.04
CA MET A 5 -22.71 -2.05 -16.40
C MET A 5 -22.29 -0.71 -17.00
N MET A 6 -22.20 0.39 -16.22
CA MET A 6 -21.86 1.71 -16.81
C MET A 6 -20.74 2.50 -16.13
N CYS A 7 -19.98 1.89 -15.21
CA CYS A 7 -18.86 2.58 -14.54
C CYS A 7 -17.48 2.09 -14.99
N TRP A 8 -17.27 1.91 -16.30
CA TRP A 8 -15.92 1.89 -16.90
C TRP A 8 -15.56 3.30 -17.36
N LYS A 9 -15.29 4.21 -16.42
CA LYS A 9 -14.64 5.49 -16.74
C LYS A 9 -13.54 5.74 -15.70
N LEU A 10 -12.30 5.70 -16.20
CA LEU A 10 -11.01 5.88 -15.51
C LEU A 10 -10.60 4.73 -14.57
N VAL A 11 -10.30 3.57 -15.16
CA VAL A 11 -9.40 2.58 -14.54
C VAL A 11 -7.99 2.89 -15.04
N ALA A 12 -7.07 3.17 -14.13
CA ALA A 12 -5.64 3.22 -14.46
C ALA A 12 -5.18 1.79 -14.79
N PHE A 13 -4.81 1.54 -16.05
CA PHE A 13 -4.34 0.25 -16.51
C PHE A 13 -2.91 0.00 -16.02
N LEU A 14 -2.72 -1.03 -15.20
CA LEU A 14 -1.40 -1.61 -14.94
C LEU A 14 -1.31 -2.97 -15.64
N GLY A 15 -0.71 -3.01 -16.83
CA GLY A 15 -0.34 -4.26 -17.48
C GLY A 15 0.97 -4.77 -16.91
N LEU A 16 0.91 -5.69 -15.94
CA LEU A 16 2.12 -6.34 -15.38
C LEU A 16 2.41 -7.61 -16.19
N ALA A 17 3.35 -7.54 -17.14
CA ALA A 17 3.88 -8.70 -17.85
C ALA A 17 5.21 -9.14 -17.23
N LEU A 18 5.26 -10.41 -16.80
CA LEU A 18 6.41 -11.25 -16.43
C LEU A 18 7.63 -10.59 -15.76
N ALA A 19 7.76 -10.80 -14.45
CA ALA A 19 8.93 -11.43 -13.81
C ALA A 19 8.64 -11.64 -12.30
N CYS A 20 9.33 -12.59 -11.68
CA CYS A 20 9.17 -13.01 -10.28
C CYS A 20 9.15 -11.84 -9.28
N GLY A 21 8.31 -11.95 -8.24
CA GLY A 21 8.30 -11.11 -7.04
C GLY A 21 8.32 -9.60 -7.27
N HIS A 22 7.14 -8.98 -7.42
CA HIS A 22 7.04 -7.52 -7.52
C HIS A 22 6.16 -6.96 -6.41
N ALA A 23 6.71 -6.06 -5.60
CA ALA A 23 5.91 -5.15 -4.78
C ALA A 23 5.45 -3.97 -5.66
N ALA A 24 4.15 -3.64 -5.63
CA ALA A 24 3.63 -2.41 -6.22
C ALA A 24 3.15 -1.51 -5.08
N GLY A 25 3.90 -0.43 -4.81
CA GLY A 25 3.47 0.64 -3.90
C GLY A 25 2.99 1.85 -4.68
N GLN A 26 1.77 2.34 -4.42
CA GLN A 26 1.24 3.60 -4.95
C GLN A 26 1.11 4.64 -3.83
N SER A 27 1.68 5.84 -4.03
CA SER A 27 1.39 7.03 -3.21
C SER A 27 0.27 7.84 -3.86
N LEU A 28 -0.62 8.47 -3.07
CA LEU A 28 -1.68 9.37 -3.53
C LEU A 28 -1.56 10.71 -2.80
N ALA A 29 -1.57 11.84 -3.53
CA ALA A 29 -1.60 13.20 -3.00
C ALA A 29 -2.43 14.13 -3.92
N PRO A 30 -3.21 15.10 -3.38
CA PRO A 30 -3.95 16.07 -4.18
C PRO A 30 -3.05 17.16 -4.79
N GLU A 31 -3.47 17.72 -5.93
CA GLU A 31 -2.84 18.87 -6.60
C GLU A 31 -3.13 20.16 -5.83
N ALA A 32 -2.10 20.95 -5.54
CA ALA A 32 -2.28 22.34 -5.10
C ALA A 32 -2.63 23.17 -6.33
N ALA A 33 -3.74 23.90 -6.30
CA ALA A 33 -4.12 24.82 -7.37
C ALA A 33 -3.06 25.92 -7.51
N SER A 34 -2.12 25.77 -8.44
CA SER A 34 -1.28 26.87 -8.91
C SER A 34 -1.81 27.35 -10.26
N THR A 35 -2.32 28.58 -10.25
CA THR A 35 -2.58 29.34 -11.47
C THR A 35 -1.28 29.52 -12.25
N GLY A 36 -1.18 28.82 -13.38
CA GLY A 36 -0.47 29.24 -14.59
C GLY A 36 0.88 29.93 -14.43
N THR A 37 1.93 29.14 -14.19
CA THR A 37 3.24 29.32 -14.82
C THR A 37 3.98 27.99 -14.80
N THR A 38 4.68 27.68 -15.89
CA THR A 38 5.47 26.46 -16.09
C THR A 38 6.67 26.41 -15.14
N ASP A 39 6.45 25.96 -13.91
CA ASP A 39 7.52 25.62 -12.97
C ASP A 39 7.60 24.10 -12.84
N ALA A 40 8.34 23.47 -13.75
CA ALA A 40 8.72 22.06 -13.69
C ALA A 40 9.77 21.77 -12.58
N GLU A 41 9.91 22.67 -11.60
CA GLU A 41 10.96 22.68 -10.59
C GLU A 41 10.37 22.97 -9.19
N ALA A 42 9.18 22.45 -8.92
CA ALA A 42 8.73 22.28 -7.54
C ALA A 42 9.67 21.26 -6.88
N ALA A 43 10.68 21.77 -6.17
CA ALA A 43 11.60 21.00 -5.35
C ALA A 43 10.83 19.89 -4.63
N ILE A 44 11.25 18.63 -4.82
CA ILE A 44 10.65 17.47 -4.15
C ILE A 44 11.03 17.57 -2.67
N GLN A 45 10.31 18.41 -1.93
CA GLN A 45 10.49 18.55 -0.49
C GLN A 45 9.89 17.32 0.18
N TRP A 46 10.65 16.70 1.08
CA TRP A 46 10.18 15.55 1.84
C TRP A 46 9.11 15.99 2.83
N GLN A 47 7.85 15.69 2.51
CA GLN A 47 6.70 16.16 3.30
C GLN A 47 6.49 15.42 4.63
N GLY A 48 7.24 14.35 4.89
CA GLY A 48 7.07 13.55 6.09
C GLY A 48 7.12 12.05 5.82
N GLY A 49 7.88 11.32 6.64
CA GLY A 49 7.96 9.87 6.51
C GLY A 49 8.80 9.21 7.60
N TRP A 50 8.56 7.91 7.76
CA TRP A 50 9.34 7.05 8.62
C TRP A 50 10.66 6.68 7.96
N ILE A 51 11.75 6.87 8.70
CA ILE A 51 13.02 6.21 8.42
C ILE A 51 13.08 4.99 9.33
N SER A 52 13.36 3.82 8.74
CA SER A 52 13.43 2.55 9.45
C SER A 52 14.81 1.93 9.28
N MET A 53 15.32 1.32 10.35
CA MET A 53 16.56 0.53 10.33
C MET A 53 16.42 -0.70 11.22
N PRO A 54 17.20 -1.77 11.00
CA PRO A 54 17.27 -2.88 11.95
C PRO A 54 17.71 -2.37 13.32
N ALA A 55 17.00 -2.75 14.39
CA ALA A 55 17.31 -2.32 15.76
C ALA A 55 18.73 -2.75 16.18
N SER A 56 19.22 -3.88 15.66
CA SER A 56 20.58 -4.36 15.89
C SER A 56 21.68 -3.41 15.40
N CYS A 57 21.38 -2.50 14.47
CA CYS A 57 22.32 -1.48 14.01
C CYS A 57 22.63 -0.42 15.07
N LEU A 58 21.77 -0.24 16.07
CA LEU A 58 21.96 0.74 17.14
C LEU A 58 23.17 0.41 18.02
N ARG A 59 23.49 -0.89 18.21
CA ARG A 59 24.62 -1.38 19.02
C ARG A 59 24.68 -0.78 20.44
N GLY A 60 23.53 -0.54 21.06
CA GLY A 60 23.36 0.01 22.40
C GLY A 60 21.88 0.19 22.74
N ASP A 61 21.59 0.59 23.97
CA ASP A 61 20.22 0.82 24.47
C ASP A 61 19.78 2.28 24.22
N PHE A 62 19.61 2.61 22.94
CA PHE A 62 19.27 3.97 22.51
C PHE A 62 17.77 4.12 22.31
N HIS A 63 17.22 5.23 22.80
CA HIS A 63 15.77 5.51 22.81
C HIS A 63 15.39 6.79 22.06
N SER A 64 16.36 7.61 21.69
CA SER A 64 16.12 8.83 20.92
C SER A 64 17.32 9.24 20.05
N LEU A 65 17.05 10.21 19.18
CA LEU A 65 18.01 10.88 18.33
C LEU A 65 18.12 12.35 18.75
N GLU A 66 19.33 12.88 18.83
CA GLU A 66 19.60 14.31 19.08
C GLU A 66 20.25 14.94 17.84
N GLU A 67 19.72 16.08 17.39
CA GLU A 67 20.34 16.85 16.31
C GLU A 67 21.47 17.74 16.87
N PRO A 68 22.68 17.78 16.26
CA PRO A 68 23.75 18.69 16.67
C PRO A 68 23.32 20.14 16.42
N GLY A 69 22.86 20.83 17.47
CA GLY A 69 22.24 22.15 17.36
C GLY A 69 21.15 22.33 18.42
N PRO A 70 20.21 23.28 18.26
CA PRO A 70 19.20 23.55 19.27
C PRO A 70 18.28 22.33 19.49
N GLY A 71 18.61 21.54 20.53
CA GLY A 71 17.74 20.82 21.47
C GLY A 71 16.66 19.88 20.94
N THR A 72 16.55 19.69 19.63
CA THR A 72 15.48 18.88 19.05
C THR A 72 15.86 17.43 19.15
N ALA A 73 15.16 16.72 20.01
CA ALA A 73 15.33 15.30 20.19
C ALA A 73 14.09 14.57 19.66
N ILE A 74 14.33 13.44 18.98
CA ILE A 74 13.31 12.68 18.25
C ILE A 74 13.26 11.28 18.87
N PRO A 75 12.09 10.80 19.31
CA PRO A 75 11.99 9.47 19.90
C PRO A 75 12.21 8.39 18.84
N LEU A 76 12.89 7.31 19.24
CA LEU A 76 12.92 6.06 18.50
C LEU A 76 11.66 5.26 18.83
N VAL A 77 10.96 4.81 17.80
CA VAL A 77 9.81 3.91 17.90
C VAL A 77 10.26 2.54 17.44
N PHE A 78 10.15 1.55 18.33
CA PHE A 78 10.46 0.18 18.01
C PHE A 78 9.22 -0.54 17.45
N ASP A 79 9.43 -1.32 16.40
CA ASP A 79 8.39 -1.99 15.65
C ASP A 79 8.78 -3.45 15.37
N ARG A 80 7.78 -4.25 15.01
CA ARG A 80 7.96 -5.66 14.69
C ARG A 80 8.74 -5.83 13.39
N GLY A 81 9.51 -6.90 13.28
CA GLY A 81 10.26 -7.19 12.07
C GLY A 81 11.01 -8.53 12.12
N TYR A 82 11.97 -8.66 11.21
CA TYR A 82 12.71 -9.90 11.01
C TYR A 82 13.82 -10.09 12.05
N ARG A 83 13.83 -11.25 12.74
CA ARG A 83 14.89 -11.65 13.68
C ARG A 83 15.63 -12.88 13.15
N PRO A 84 16.87 -12.73 12.64
CA PRO A 84 17.60 -13.84 12.05
C PRO A 84 18.10 -14.84 13.11
N PHE A 85 18.44 -16.05 12.67
CA PHE A 85 19.16 -17.08 13.45
C PHE A 85 18.47 -17.54 14.75
N THR A 86 17.18 -17.26 14.90
CA THR A 86 16.36 -17.76 16.01
C THR A 86 15.07 -18.32 15.46
N PRO A 87 14.57 -19.45 16.00
CA PRO A 87 13.26 -19.93 15.62
C PRO A 87 12.18 -18.93 16.07
N PRO A 88 11.00 -18.91 15.42
CA PRO A 88 9.84 -18.16 15.91
C PRO A 88 9.44 -18.60 17.31
N GLY A 89 9.13 -17.65 18.19
CA GLY A 89 8.63 -17.92 19.54
C GLY A 89 7.15 -18.33 19.57
N GLY A 90 6.41 -18.03 18.50
CA GLY A 90 5.00 -18.38 18.36
C GLY A 90 4.41 -17.94 17.02
N PRO A 91 3.14 -18.31 16.74
CA PRO A 91 2.48 -17.95 15.48
C PRO A 91 2.33 -16.44 15.25
N ASP A 92 2.37 -15.61 16.30
CA ASP A 92 2.24 -14.17 16.20
C ASP A 92 3.53 -13.47 15.70
N GLU A 93 4.66 -14.17 15.72
CA GLU A 93 5.92 -13.71 15.12
C GLU A 93 6.05 -14.06 13.62
N LEU A 94 5.02 -14.68 13.03
CA LEU A 94 4.98 -15.08 11.63
C LEU A 94 3.90 -14.31 10.88
N THR A 95 4.27 -13.61 9.81
CA THR A 95 3.26 -13.09 8.88
C THR A 95 2.81 -14.18 7.90
N VAL A 96 1.70 -13.92 7.21
CA VAL A 96 1.23 -14.80 6.11
C VAL A 96 2.23 -14.91 4.96
N GLU A 97 3.18 -13.97 4.86
CA GLU A 97 4.19 -13.97 3.80
C GLU A 97 5.31 -15.00 4.06
N ASN A 98 5.52 -15.37 5.32
CA ASN A 98 6.59 -16.24 5.77
C ASN A 98 6.16 -17.72 5.74
N THR A 99 6.16 -18.29 4.54
CA THR A 99 5.75 -19.69 4.33
C THR A 99 6.80 -20.71 4.76
N SER A 100 8.04 -20.30 5.03
CA SER A 100 9.11 -21.22 5.44
C SER A 100 9.17 -21.41 6.96
N GLU A 101 8.63 -20.45 7.73
CA GLU A 101 8.59 -20.45 9.20
C GLU A 101 9.97 -20.64 9.85
N THR A 102 11.05 -20.40 9.09
CA THR A 102 12.41 -20.72 9.51
C THR A 102 12.94 -19.71 10.52
N PHE A 103 12.63 -18.44 10.28
CA PHE A 103 12.97 -17.31 11.13
C PHE A 103 11.74 -16.42 11.24
N PRO A 104 11.49 -15.78 12.40
CA PRO A 104 10.37 -14.86 12.55
C PRO A 104 10.57 -13.60 11.71
N ASP A 105 9.52 -13.17 11.03
CA ASP A 105 9.45 -11.94 10.22
C ASP A 105 8.60 -10.84 10.88
N ASN A 106 7.95 -11.14 12.00
CA ASN A 106 7.12 -10.23 12.79
C ASN A 106 7.45 -10.28 14.30
N ALA A 107 8.71 -10.53 14.64
CA ALA A 107 9.18 -10.49 16.02
C ALA A 107 9.17 -9.05 16.57
N PRO A 108 8.85 -8.83 17.85
CA PRO A 108 8.84 -7.49 18.46
C PRO A 108 10.24 -6.86 18.48
N ASP A 109 10.27 -5.52 18.44
CA ASP A 109 11.45 -4.67 18.63
C ASP A 109 12.64 -4.95 17.70
N GLN A 110 12.37 -5.38 16.46
CA GLN A 110 13.42 -5.67 15.48
C GLN A 110 13.70 -4.51 14.51
N LEU A 111 12.78 -3.55 14.42
CA LEU A 111 12.95 -2.34 13.62
C LEU A 111 12.93 -1.11 14.53
N ALA A 112 13.96 -0.27 14.43
CA ALA A 112 13.97 1.06 15.03
C ALA A 112 13.54 2.08 13.97
N ARG A 113 12.58 2.94 14.32
CA ARG A 113 11.96 3.90 13.41
C ARG A 113 11.97 5.29 14.02
N PHE A 114 12.16 6.32 13.20
CA PHE A 114 11.96 7.70 13.61
C PHE A 114 11.31 8.50 12.49
N TRP A 115 10.61 9.55 12.86
CA TRP A 115 9.86 10.38 11.93
C TRP A 115 10.66 11.61 11.55
N ILE A 116 10.71 11.91 10.25
CA ILE A 116 11.32 13.13 9.72
C ILE A 116 10.31 13.85 8.85
N GLU A 117 10.14 15.15 9.12
CA GLU A 117 9.38 16.11 8.31
C GLU A 117 10.31 17.19 7.78
N GLY A 118 9.90 17.84 6.69
CA GLY A 118 10.51 19.07 6.19
C GLY A 118 11.96 18.93 5.77
N LEU A 119 12.39 17.75 5.32
CA LEU A 119 13.73 17.60 4.76
C LEU A 119 13.75 18.22 3.36
N GLU A 120 14.53 19.29 3.21
CA GLU A 120 14.73 19.99 1.95
C GLU A 120 15.46 19.10 0.93
N GLY A 121 15.27 19.41 -0.37
CA GLY A 121 16.02 18.76 -1.42
C GLY A 121 17.52 18.98 -1.21
N GLU A 122 18.32 17.94 -1.43
CA GLU A 122 19.80 17.98 -1.29
C GLU A 122 20.30 18.31 0.14
N ALA A 123 19.43 18.30 1.14
CA ALA A 123 19.81 18.54 2.52
C ALA A 123 20.33 17.26 3.20
N VAL A 124 21.30 17.44 4.09
CA VAL A 124 21.81 16.40 4.97
C VAL A 124 21.52 16.79 6.41
N ARG A 125 20.74 15.97 7.12
CA ARG A 125 20.54 16.07 8.56
C ARG A 125 21.35 14.99 9.27
N ARG A 126 22.08 15.39 10.29
CA ARG A 126 22.88 14.47 11.12
C ARG A 126 22.21 14.31 12.47
N PHE A 127 22.14 13.08 12.94
CA PHE A 127 21.61 12.74 14.26
C PHE A 127 22.64 11.98 15.07
N LEU A 128 22.60 12.14 16.38
CA LEU A 128 23.37 11.39 17.36
C LEU A 128 22.42 10.48 18.14
N LEU A 129 22.82 9.24 18.38
CA LEU A 129 22.06 8.32 19.22
C LEU A 129 22.13 8.79 20.68
N SER A 130 21.00 8.72 21.39
CA SER A 130 20.87 9.08 22.80
C SER A 130 20.10 8.02 23.57
N GLU A 131 20.58 7.70 24.78
CA GLU A 131 19.92 6.76 25.70
C GLU A 131 18.70 7.41 26.38
N LYS A 132 18.51 8.72 26.21
CA LYS A 132 17.37 9.42 26.79
C LYS A 132 16.07 8.92 26.16
N SER A 133 15.15 8.47 27.01
CA SER A 133 13.77 8.22 26.61
C SER A 133 13.00 9.55 26.58
N ILE A 134 12.26 9.77 25.50
CA ILE A 134 11.49 10.99 25.28
C ILE A 134 10.11 10.56 24.83
N ASP A 135 9.10 11.28 25.32
CA ASP A 135 7.72 10.96 25.00
C ASP A 135 7.46 11.08 23.49
N VAL A 136 6.82 10.04 22.95
CA VAL A 136 6.24 10.08 21.61
C VAL A 136 5.12 11.15 21.62
N PRO A 137 5.06 12.06 20.63
CA PRO A 137 4.04 13.10 20.60
C PRO A 137 2.63 12.52 20.74
N ALA A 138 1.68 13.28 21.29
CA ALA A 138 0.31 12.81 21.37
C ALA A 138 -0.32 12.61 19.97
N GLU A 139 -1.27 11.67 19.87
CA GLU A 139 -2.05 11.46 18.66
C GLU A 139 -2.85 12.72 18.30
N PRO A 140 -2.75 13.25 17.06
CA PRO A 140 -3.49 14.45 16.66
C PRO A 140 -4.99 14.15 16.43
N ASP A 141 -5.81 15.20 16.42
CA ASP A 141 -7.18 15.11 15.90
C ASP A 141 -7.15 14.69 14.42
N THR A 142 -7.89 13.62 14.13
CA THR A 142 -7.54 12.63 13.11
C THR A 142 -8.29 12.83 11.79
N VAL A 143 -7.68 12.32 10.72
CA VAL A 143 -8.37 11.88 9.50
C VAL A 143 -9.65 11.10 9.86
N LYS A 144 -10.78 11.47 9.25
CA LYS A 144 -12.03 10.72 9.38
C LYS A 144 -12.01 9.57 8.39
N VAL A 145 -11.96 8.34 8.89
CA VAL A 145 -11.92 7.13 8.08
C VAL A 145 -13.25 6.37 8.22
N THR A 146 -13.87 6.04 7.09
CA THR A 146 -15.01 5.11 7.05
C THR A 146 -14.48 3.70 6.79
N LEU A 147 -14.96 2.73 7.55
CA LEU A 147 -14.55 1.33 7.46
C LEU A 147 -15.71 0.45 6.97
N ASP A 148 -15.38 -0.65 6.30
CA ASP A 148 -16.33 -1.73 5.98
C ASP A 148 -16.57 -2.67 7.18
N ASP A 149 -17.34 -3.74 6.95
CA ASP A 149 -17.65 -4.79 7.95
C ASP A 149 -16.41 -5.63 8.36
N ARG A 150 -15.31 -5.53 7.61
CA ARG A 150 -14.02 -6.18 7.88
C ARG A 150 -12.97 -5.19 8.36
N ASN A 151 -13.39 -4.00 8.81
CA ASN A 151 -12.52 -2.91 9.27
C ASN A 151 -11.54 -2.39 8.20
N TRP A 152 -11.75 -2.66 6.91
CA TRP A 152 -10.93 -2.09 5.86
C TRP A 152 -11.41 -0.67 5.51
N PRO A 153 -10.51 0.30 5.29
CA PRO A 153 -10.90 1.65 4.90
C PRO A 153 -11.57 1.72 3.53
N THR A 154 -12.78 2.28 3.49
CA THR A 154 -13.54 2.55 2.26
C THR A 154 -13.45 4.01 1.83
N SER A 155 -13.15 4.91 2.76
CA SER A 155 -12.87 6.32 2.47
C SER A 155 -12.09 6.99 3.60
N ALA A 156 -11.39 8.06 3.26
CA ALA A 156 -10.69 8.91 4.23
C ALA A 156 -10.85 10.39 3.87
N VAL A 157 -11.18 11.23 4.85
CA VAL A 157 -11.43 12.67 4.71
C VAL A 157 -10.64 13.42 5.77
N TRP A 158 -9.86 14.42 5.35
CA TRP A 158 -9.11 15.30 6.26
C TRP A 158 -9.87 16.63 6.46
N PRO A 159 -9.57 17.38 7.53
CA PRO A 159 -10.10 18.73 7.72
C PRO A 159 -9.88 19.60 6.47
N GLY A 160 -10.94 20.26 5.99
CA GLY A 160 -10.91 21.10 4.79
C GLY A 160 -11.18 20.36 3.47
N MET A 161 -11.30 19.03 3.46
CA MET A 161 -11.69 18.28 2.26
C MET A 161 -13.21 18.14 2.13
N GLU A 162 -13.76 18.46 0.95
CA GLU A 162 -15.17 18.24 0.62
C GLU A 162 -15.46 16.83 0.10
N LYS A 163 -14.46 16.20 -0.53
CA LYS A 163 -14.51 14.84 -1.08
C LYS A 163 -13.47 13.98 -0.40
N PRO A 164 -13.68 12.66 -0.28
CA PRO A 164 -12.67 11.76 0.27
C PRO A 164 -11.43 11.68 -0.65
N LEU A 165 -10.31 11.18 -0.12
CA LEU A 165 -9.10 10.97 -0.93
C LEU A 165 -9.24 9.77 -1.88
N PHE A 166 -9.94 8.73 -1.43
CA PHE A 166 -10.24 7.51 -2.18
C PHE A 166 -11.65 7.02 -1.83
N LEU A 167 -12.19 6.14 -2.67
CA LEU A 167 -13.52 5.55 -2.55
C LEU A 167 -13.44 4.04 -2.33
N GLU A 168 -14.60 3.45 -2.05
CA GLU A 168 -14.79 2.01 -1.86
C GLU A 168 -14.22 1.22 -3.05
N GLY A 169 -13.70 0.03 -2.76
CA GLY A 169 -13.00 -0.83 -3.70
C GLY A 169 -11.51 -0.53 -3.85
N THR A 170 -10.97 0.49 -3.17
CA THR A 170 -9.53 0.76 -3.18
C THR A 170 -8.78 -0.37 -2.45
N GLY A 171 -7.85 -1.00 -3.18
CA GLY A 171 -7.11 -2.17 -2.69
C GLY A 171 -7.79 -3.51 -2.94
N ASP A 172 -8.88 -3.56 -3.72
CA ASP A 172 -9.49 -4.82 -4.13
C ASP A 172 -8.69 -5.48 -5.24
N PHE A 173 -8.56 -6.80 -5.14
CA PHE A 173 -7.79 -7.62 -6.07
C PHE A 173 -8.73 -8.53 -6.84
N LEU A 174 -8.56 -8.60 -8.16
CA LEU A 174 -9.33 -9.44 -9.07
C LEU A 174 -8.38 -10.21 -9.98
N SER A 175 -8.54 -11.54 -10.03
CA SER A 175 -7.95 -12.34 -11.10
C SER A 175 -8.94 -12.54 -12.24
N VAL A 176 -8.46 -12.35 -13.46
CA VAL A 176 -9.19 -12.66 -14.69
C VAL A 176 -8.38 -13.66 -15.50
N ALA A 177 -8.88 -14.89 -15.56
CA ALA A 177 -8.28 -15.98 -16.32
C ALA A 177 -9.12 -16.32 -17.56
N ILE A 178 -8.50 -16.91 -18.57
CA ILE A 178 -9.25 -17.50 -19.70
C ILE A 178 -9.39 -19.01 -19.49
N ARG A 179 -10.63 -19.48 -19.58
CA ARG A 179 -10.96 -20.91 -19.56
C ARG A 179 -10.87 -21.52 -20.96
N GLY A 180 -10.53 -22.81 -20.99
CA GLY A 180 -10.63 -23.65 -22.17
C GLY A 180 -9.30 -23.96 -22.86
N PHE A 181 -9.39 -24.79 -23.90
CA PHE A 181 -8.25 -25.22 -24.70
C PHE A 181 -7.62 -24.02 -25.44
N ALA A 182 -6.29 -23.99 -25.51
CA ALA A 182 -5.53 -22.95 -26.20
C ALA A 182 -5.90 -21.51 -25.76
N ALA A 183 -6.07 -21.29 -24.45
CA ALA A 183 -6.52 -20.03 -23.84
C ALA A 183 -5.77 -18.75 -24.32
N ARG A 184 -4.48 -18.86 -24.66
CA ARG A 184 -3.70 -17.73 -25.21
C ARG A 184 -4.19 -17.29 -26.59
N TRP A 185 -4.67 -18.22 -27.41
CA TRP A 185 -5.28 -17.91 -28.71
C TRP A 185 -6.67 -17.29 -28.55
N ALA A 186 -7.46 -17.79 -27.59
CA ALA A 186 -8.79 -17.27 -27.30
C ALA A 186 -8.79 -15.77 -26.93
N TYR A 187 -7.73 -15.28 -26.26
CA TYR A 187 -7.53 -13.85 -26.03
C TYR A 187 -7.59 -13.04 -27.33
N GLY A 188 -6.81 -13.46 -28.34
CA GLY A 188 -6.75 -12.79 -29.64
C GLY A 188 -8.07 -12.87 -30.39
N ASP A 189 -8.74 -14.02 -30.35
CA ASP A 189 -10.02 -14.22 -31.06
C ASP A 189 -11.12 -13.33 -30.49
N ILE A 190 -11.20 -13.19 -29.16
CA ILE A 190 -12.14 -12.29 -28.50
C ILE A 190 -11.90 -10.83 -28.92
N PHE A 191 -10.65 -10.36 -28.90
CA PHE A 191 -10.34 -8.97 -29.21
C PHE A 191 -10.45 -8.63 -30.70
N ARG A 192 -10.39 -9.62 -31.59
CA ARG A 192 -10.59 -9.43 -33.05
C ARG A 192 -12.06 -9.37 -33.47
N LEU A 193 -13.00 -9.73 -32.58
CA LEU A 193 -14.42 -9.60 -32.87
C LEU A 193 -14.81 -8.11 -33.02
N ALA A 194 -15.30 -7.78 -34.21
CA ALA A 194 -15.72 -6.42 -34.56
C ALA A 194 -17.04 -6.03 -33.87
N ASP A 195 -17.97 -6.97 -33.75
CA ASP A 195 -19.25 -6.74 -33.07
C ASP A 195 -19.06 -6.65 -31.55
N PRO A 196 -19.37 -5.51 -30.91
CA PRO A 196 -19.26 -5.35 -29.47
C PRO A 196 -20.15 -6.32 -28.69
N VAL A 197 -21.35 -6.63 -29.16
CA VAL A 197 -22.30 -7.49 -28.44
C VAL A 197 -21.78 -8.92 -28.39
N GLU A 198 -21.36 -9.44 -29.54
CA GLU A 198 -20.79 -10.77 -29.65
C GLU A 198 -19.45 -10.89 -28.90
N ARG A 199 -18.61 -9.84 -28.95
CA ARG A 199 -17.38 -9.78 -28.16
C ARG A 199 -17.65 -9.87 -26.67
N ASP A 200 -18.62 -9.12 -26.15
CA ASP A 200 -18.94 -9.12 -24.72
C ASP A 200 -19.60 -10.45 -24.28
N ARG A 201 -20.47 -11.04 -25.13
CA ARG A 201 -20.96 -12.41 -24.92
C ARG A 201 -19.79 -13.38 -24.80
N ARG A 202 -18.87 -13.36 -25.78
CA ARG A 202 -17.76 -14.32 -25.79
C ARG A 202 -16.76 -14.10 -24.66
N ARG A 203 -16.56 -12.85 -24.20
CA ARG A 203 -15.85 -12.55 -22.95
C ARG A 203 -16.51 -13.22 -21.76
N SER A 204 -17.81 -13.01 -21.55
CA SER A 204 -18.53 -13.56 -20.40
C SER A 204 -18.50 -15.09 -20.32
N GLU A 205 -18.41 -15.78 -21.46
CA GLU A 205 -18.32 -17.24 -21.51
C GLU A 205 -16.89 -17.78 -21.35
N SER A 206 -15.88 -17.00 -21.73
CA SER A 206 -14.47 -17.45 -21.74
C SER A 206 -13.69 -17.00 -20.53
N LEU A 207 -14.05 -15.85 -19.96
CA LEU A 207 -13.36 -15.26 -18.83
C LEU A 207 -13.89 -15.82 -17.52
N GLU A 208 -12.97 -16.13 -16.63
CA GLU A 208 -13.24 -16.45 -15.24
C GLU A 208 -12.70 -15.31 -14.38
N GLU A 209 -13.61 -14.65 -13.68
CA GLU A 209 -13.31 -13.54 -12.78
C GLU A 209 -13.41 -14.03 -11.34
N VAL A 210 -12.32 -13.95 -10.59
CA VAL A 210 -12.24 -14.40 -9.20
C VAL A 210 -11.71 -13.26 -8.34
N PRO A 211 -12.54 -12.64 -7.49
CA PRO A 211 -12.06 -11.63 -6.55
C PRO A 211 -11.32 -12.29 -5.38
N ALA A 212 -10.33 -11.59 -4.82
CA ALA A 212 -9.79 -11.95 -3.52
C ALA A 212 -10.77 -11.57 -2.42
N VAL A 213 -10.85 -12.39 -1.37
CA VAL A 213 -11.73 -12.15 -0.21
C VAL A 213 -10.92 -11.90 1.04
N ALA A 214 -11.43 -11.07 1.96
CA ALA A 214 -10.75 -10.82 3.22
C ALA A 214 -10.66 -12.11 4.06
N ARG A 215 -9.43 -12.53 4.38
CA ARG A 215 -9.18 -13.67 5.27
C ARG A 215 -9.61 -13.38 6.71
N GLN A 216 -9.34 -12.14 7.13
CA GLN A 216 -9.55 -11.64 8.47
C GLN A 216 -9.87 -10.13 8.44
N PRO A 217 -10.45 -9.58 9.52
CA PRO A 217 -10.54 -8.14 9.68
C PRO A 217 -9.17 -7.47 9.59
N SER A 218 -9.14 -6.21 9.15
CA SER A 218 -7.89 -5.46 9.10
C SER A 218 -7.33 -5.24 10.52
N ARG A 219 -6.00 -5.33 10.65
CA ARG A 219 -5.25 -4.91 11.84
C ARG A 219 -4.92 -3.43 11.68
N VAL A 220 -5.12 -2.67 12.75
CA VAL A 220 -4.88 -1.21 12.77
C VAL A 220 -3.73 -0.89 13.71
N GLU A 221 -2.77 -0.13 13.20
CA GLU A 221 -1.68 0.45 13.97
C GLU A 221 -1.79 1.98 13.89
N ARG A 222 -1.95 2.61 15.05
CA ARG A 222 -2.03 4.07 15.17
C ARG A 222 -0.79 4.58 15.88
N ASN A 223 -0.28 5.68 15.37
CA ASN A 223 0.75 6.48 15.99
C ASN A 223 0.45 7.97 15.67
N PRO A 224 1.23 8.93 16.17
CA PRO A 224 0.93 10.35 15.98
C PRO A 224 0.99 10.83 14.53
N TYR A 225 1.73 10.13 13.69
CA TYR A 225 2.05 10.57 12.33
C TYR A 225 1.25 9.84 11.27
N THR A 226 1.06 8.52 11.44
CA THR A 226 0.35 7.67 10.50
C THR A 226 -0.63 6.72 11.17
N THR A 227 -1.68 6.38 10.43
CA THR A 227 -2.59 5.26 10.74
C THR A 227 -2.45 4.21 9.64
N VAL A 228 -2.12 2.98 10.01
CA VAL A 228 -1.85 1.89 9.09
C VAL A 228 -2.88 0.79 9.27
N TYR A 229 -3.51 0.39 8.17
CA TYR A 229 -4.41 -0.75 8.08
C TYR A 229 -3.73 -1.85 7.28
N THR A 230 -3.63 -3.05 7.85
CA THR A 230 -3.03 -4.23 7.18
C THR A 230 -4.04 -5.36 7.17
N GLN A 231 -4.25 -5.97 6.00
CA GLN A 231 -5.22 -7.06 5.84
C GLN A 231 -4.68 -8.14 4.90
N ALA A 232 -4.72 -9.39 5.35
CA ALA A 232 -4.48 -10.55 4.51
C ALA A 232 -5.76 -10.91 3.74
N LEU A 233 -5.60 -11.23 2.46
CA LEU A 233 -6.69 -11.73 1.63
C LEU A 233 -6.44 -13.21 1.27
N GLU A 234 -7.49 -13.88 0.81
CA GLU A 234 -7.44 -15.22 0.25
C GLU A 234 -7.81 -15.18 -1.24
N HIS A 235 -7.03 -15.89 -2.05
CA HIS A 235 -7.31 -16.07 -3.46
C HIS A 235 -6.73 -17.41 -3.94
N PRO A 236 -7.46 -18.24 -4.70
CA PRO A 236 -7.01 -19.59 -5.08
C PRO A 236 -5.67 -19.66 -5.82
N ARG A 237 -5.32 -18.55 -6.49
CA ARG A 237 -4.16 -18.42 -7.39
C ARG A 237 -2.93 -17.81 -6.71
N LEU A 238 -3.06 -17.46 -5.43
CA LEU A 238 -1.99 -16.85 -4.66
C LEU A 238 -1.68 -17.76 -3.47
N ALA A 239 -0.40 -17.96 -3.17
CA ALA A 239 0.01 -18.62 -1.94
C ALA A 239 -0.35 -17.73 -0.73
N TRP A 240 -0.19 -16.42 -0.89
CA TRP A 240 -0.63 -15.39 0.04
C TRP A 240 -0.78 -14.05 -0.68
N ILE A 241 -1.56 -13.15 -0.09
CA ILE A 241 -1.70 -11.75 -0.51
C ILE A 241 -2.00 -10.89 0.71
N THR A 242 -1.35 -9.74 0.78
CA THR A 242 -1.52 -8.73 1.83
C THR A 242 -1.74 -7.38 1.18
N ARG A 243 -2.73 -6.64 1.67
CA ARG A 243 -2.91 -5.21 1.38
C ARG A 243 -2.65 -4.37 2.63
N ARG A 244 -1.92 -3.28 2.45
CA ARG A 244 -1.57 -2.32 3.50
C ARG A 244 -1.90 -0.92 3.04
N LEU A 245 -2.75 -0.22 3.78
CA LEU A 245 -3.09 1.18 3.55
C LEU A 245 -2.55 2.03 4.70
N GLU A 246 -1.65 2.95 4.38
CA GLU A 246 -1.08 3.90 5.33
C GLU A 246 -1.59 5.30 5.04
N LEU A 247 -2.18 5.94 6.05
CA LEU A 247 -2.72 7.29 6.00
C LEU A 247 -1.83 8.21 6.84
N TRP A 248 -1.47 9.38 6.33
CA TRP A 248 -0.80 10.41 7.11
C TRP A 248 -1.85 11.18 7.90
N ASN A 249 -1.74 11.21 9.23
CA ASN A 249 -2.82 11.74 10.06
C ASN A 249 -3.06 13.25 9.84
N ARG A 250 -1.99 14.00 9.56
CA ARG A 250 -2.03 15.47 9.41
C ARG A 250 -2.04 15.97 7.96
N GLN A 251 -1.94 15.08 6.99
CA GLN A 251 -1.82 15.45 5.57
C GLN A 251 -2.73 14.55 4.74
N PRO A 252 -3.46 15.10 3.73
CA PRO A 252 -4.35 14.34 2.87
C PRO A 252 -3.57 13.44 1.89
N ARG A 253 -2.89 12.44 2.45
CA ARG A 253 -1.96 11.56 1.78
C ARG A 253 -2.18 10.13 2.24
N ALA A 254 -2.17 9.22 1.27
CA ALA A 254 -2.26 7.79 1.51
C ALA A 254 -1.23 7.03 0.69
N ARG A 255 -0.81 5.87 1.20
CA ARG A 255 0.01 4.90 0.50
C ARG A 255 -0.66 3.54 0.56
N LEU A 256 -1.03 3.01 -0.60
CA LEU A 256 -1.47 1.62 -0.74
C LEU A 256 -0.29 0.77 -1.18
N THR A 257 -0.03 -0.30 -0.45
CA THR A 257 0.97 -1.31 -0.78
C THR A 257 0.28 -2.66 -0.84
N VAL A 258 0.41 -3.34 -1.96
CA VAL A 258 -0.09 -4.71 -2.13
C VAL A 258 1.07 -5.62 -2.46
N ARG A 259 1.19 -6.69 -1.71
CA ARG A 259 2.21 -7.73 -1.88
C ARG A 259 1.49 -9.05 -2.03
N PHE A 260 1.95 -9.89 -2.95
CA PHE A 260 1.41 -11.23 -3.11
C PHE A 260 2.47 -12.18 -3.65
N ASN A 261 2.30 -13.47 -3.36
CA ASN A 261 3.05 -14.55 -3.97
C ASN A 261 2.11 -15.38 -4.84
N ARG A 262 2.36 -15.36 -6.16
CA ARG A 262 1.54 -16.06 -7.14
C ARG A 262 1.90 -17.54 -7.18
N ARG A 263 0.90 -18.41 -7.24
CA ARG A 263 1.08 -19.83 -7.57
C ARG A 263 1.37 -19.98 -9.07
N GLU A 264 2.41 -20.72 -9.40
CA GLU A 264 2.86 -20.91 -10.79
C GLU A 264 1.76 -21.51 -11.67
N SER A 265 1.67 -21.00 -12.89
CA SER A 265 0.72 -21.49 -13.89
C SER A 265 1.05 -20.94 -15.28
N GLU A 266 0.95 -21.80 -16.29
CA GLU A 266 1.13 -21.43 -17.69
C GLU A 266 -0.13 -20.81 -18.32
N MET A 267 -1.27 -20.91 -17.65
CA MET A 267 -2.53 -20.37 -18.15
C MET A 267 -2.51 -18.84 -18.14
N PRO A 268 -3.01 -18.20 -19.22
CA PRO A 268 -3.03 -16.74 -19.29
C PRO A 268 -4.02 -16.18 -18.29
N GLU A 269 -3.53 -15.24 -17.49
CA GLU A 269 -4.22 -14.70 -16.33
C GLU A 269 -3.72 -13.27 -16.09
N ILE A 270 -4.65 -12.36 -15.81
CA ILE A 270 -4.37 -10.96 -15.52
C ILE A 270 -4.85 -10.65 -14.11
N PHE A 271 -4.01 -9.99 -13.33
CA PHE A 271 -4.35 -9.51 -12.01
C PHE A 271 -4.63 -8.02 -12.06
N PHE A 272 -5.79 -7.63 -11.54
CA PHE A 272 -6.22 -6.25 -11.41
C PHE A 272 -6.19 -5.84 -9.95
N LEU A 273 -5.69 -4.63 -9.72
CA LEU A 273 -5.79 -3.94 -8.45
C LEU A 273 -6.64 -2.68 -8.65
N SER A 274 -7.71 -2.56 -7.87
CA SER A 274 -8.59 -1.40 -7.94
C SER A 274 -8.05 -0.23 -7.10
N SER A 275 -8.09 0.97 -7.69
CA SER A 275 -7.78 2.23 -7.03
C SER A 275 -8.90 3.22 -7.39
N THR A 276 -9.90 3.30 -6.52
CA THR A 276 -11.10 4.09 -6.79
C THR A 276 -10.90 5.52 -6.30
N LEU A 277 -10.84 6.47 -7.23
CA LEU A 277 -10.53 7.86 -6.95
C LEU A 277 -11.75 8.74 -7.27
N PRO A 278 -12.09 9.72 -6.42
CA PRO A 278 -13.29 10.55 -6.60
C PRO A 278 -13.17 11.65 -7.67
N CYS A 279 -12.03 11.74 -8.36
CA CYS A 279 -11.74 12.83 -9.28
C CYS A 279 -11.75 12.35 -10.73
N ARG A 280 -12.55 13.02 -11.57
CA ARG A 280 -12.58 12.82 -13.03
C ARG A 280 -11.58 13.73 -13.77
N GLU A 281 -11.08 14.78 -13.11
CA GLU A 281 -10.32 15.89 -13.72
C GLU A 281 -8.92 16.09 -13.12
N THR A 282 -8.74 15.84 -11.81
CA THR A 282 -7.42 15.85 -11.15
C THR A 282 -6.97 14.42 -10.89
N LEU A 283 -5.96 13.94 -11.62
CA LEU A 283 -5.35 12.65 -11.35
C LEU A 283 -4.47 12.79 -10.09
N PRO A 284 -4.64 11.95 -9.06
CA PRO A 284 -3.69 11.93 -7.96
C PRO A 284 -2.31 11.52 -8.51
N GLN A 285 -1.26 12.08 -7.94
CA GLN A 285 0.09 11.69 -8.32
C GLN A 285 0.38 10.27 -7.84
N THR A 286 0.28 9.29 -8.73
CA THR A 286 0.68 7.91 -8.45
C THR A 286 2.19 7.78 -8.60
N ARG A 287 2.90 7.48 -7.51
CA ARG A 287 4.29 7.01 -7.58
C ARG A 287 4.32 5.51 -7.39
N THR A 288 4.74 4.78 -8.42
CA THR A 288 5.02 3.34 -8.34
C THR A 288 6.46 3.15 -7.89
N THR A 289 6.64 2.46 -6.78
CA THR A 289 7.97 1.96 -6.37
C THR A 289 7.97 0.46 -6.58
N ALA A 290 8.84 -0.01 -7.49
CA ALA A 290 9.19 -1.42 -7.58
C ALA A 290 10.28 -1.68 -6.54
N GLY A 291 9.97 -2.48 -5.54
CA GLY A 291 10.89 -2.97 -4.52
C GLY A 291 11.08 -4.46 -4.66
#